data_AF-A0A1G5TWB7-F1
#
_entry.id   AF-A0A1G5TWB7-F1
#
_cell.length_a   1.000
_cell.length_b   1.000
_cell.length_c   1.000
_cell.angle_alpha   90.00
_cell.angle_beta   90.00
_cell.angle_gamma   90.00
#
_symmetry.space_group_name_H-M   'P 1'
#
loop_
_entity.id
_entity.type
_entity.pdbx_description
1 polymer ?
#
loop_
_entity_poly.entity_id
_entity_poly.type
_entity_poly.pdbx_seq_one_letter_code
_entity_poly.pdbx_strand_id
1 'polypeptide(L)' 'MSEPNPALGHVLAMEHDIRTVERIGRLLMYLGERDGEIEAEVLNALVGPLIEAGRELKEQFDFACAAARGDQ' A
#
# COMPACT_ATOMS: atom_id res chain seq x y z
N MET A 1 -20.67 -6.18 -25.80
CA MET A 1 -20.13 -5.64 -24.54
C MET A 1 -18.86 -6.44 -24.26
N SER A 2 -17.72 -5.78 -24.08
CA SER A 2 -16.48 -6.48 -23.71
C SER A 2 -16.60 -6.97 -22.27
N GLU A 3 -16.13 -8.17 -21.96
CA GLU A 3 -16.08 -8.66 -20.60
C GLU A 3 -15.20 -7.76 -19.72
N PRO A 4 -15.54 -7.57 -18.43
CA PRO A 4 -14.71 -6.79 -17.52
C PRO A 4 -13.30 -7.38 -17.42
N ASN A 5 -12.27 -6.53 -17.41
CA ASN A 5 -10.90 -6.98 -17.20
C ASN A 5 -10.80 -7.69 -15.83
N PRO A 6 -10.41 -8.96 -15.77
CA PRO A 6 -10.38 -9.73 -14.52
C PRO A 6 -9.38 -9.18 -13.49
N ALA A 7 -8.37 -8.41 -13.91
CA ALA A 7 -7.42 -7.75 -13.01
C ALA A 7 -7.99 -6.51 -12.31
N LEU A 8 -9.10 -5.93 -12.81
CA LEU A 8 -9.61 -4.64 -12.32
C LEU A 8 -10.00 -4.70 -10.84
N GLY A 9 -10.59 -5.80 -10.37
CA GLY A 9 -10.98 -5.95 -8.97
C GLY A 9 -9.78 -5.85 -8.01
N HIS A 10 -8.69 -6.52 -8.34
CA HIS A 10 -7.44 -6.47 -7.57
C HIS A 10 -6.81 -5.07 -7.58
N VAL A 11 -6.84 -4.38 -8.73
CA VAL A 11 -6.35 -3.01 -8.83
C VAL A 11 -7.15 -2.05 -7.96
N LEU A 12 -8.47 -2.18 -7.94
CA LEU A 12 -9.33 -1.37 -7.08
C LEU A 12 -9.12 -1.69 -5.59
N ALA A 13 -8.87 -2.95 -5.24
CA ALA A 13 -8.58 -3.35 -3.87
C ALA A 13 -7.31 -2.68 -3.31
N MET A 14 -6.30 -2.42 -4.15
CA MET A 14 -5.07 -1.73 -3.76
C MET A 14 -5.25 -0.26 -3.39
N GLU A 15 -6.37 0.38 -3.74
CA GLU A 15 -6.54 1.83 -3.56
C GLU A 15 -6.39 2.28 -2.10
N HIS A 16 -6.94 1.50 -1.16
CA HIS A 16 -6.84 1.80 0.25
C HIS A 16 -5.37 1.77 0.72
N ASP A 17 -4.63 0.72 0.37
CA ASP A 17 -3.26 0.53 0.83
C ASP A 17 -2.29 1.52 0.19
N ILE A 18 -2.48 1.88 -1.09
CA ILE A 18 -1.71 2.95 -1.75
C ILE A 18 -1.85 4.25 -0.96
N ARG A 19 -3.09 4.63 -0.62
CA ARG A 19 -3.36 5.85 0.16
C ARG A 19 -2.77 5.78 1.56
N THR A 20 -2.76 4.61 2.19
CA THR A 20 -2.13 4.40 3.51
C THR A 20 -0.63 4.59 3.45
N VAL A 21 0.06 3.95 2.50
CA VAL A 21 1.51 4.11 2.29
C VAL A 21 1.87 5.56 1.98
N GLU A 22 1.11 6.23 1.10
CA GLU A 22 1.33 7.63 0.76
C GLU A 22 1.23 8.54 1.98
N ARG A 23 0.17 8.37 2.80
CA ARG A 23 -0.04 9.17 4.01
C ARG A 23 1.06 8.98 5.03
N ILE A 24 1.46 7.73 5.29
CA ILE A 24 2.55 7.42 6.22
C ILE A 24 3.87 7.99 5.70
N GLY A 25 4.15 7.84 4.41
CA GLY A 25 5.35 8.40 3.78
C GLY A 25 5.42 9.92 3.90
N ARG A 26 4.32 10.63 3.66
CA ARG A 26 4.22 12.08 3.88
C ARG A 26 4.48 12.48 5.33
N LEU A 27 3.93 11.73 6.28
CA LEU A 27 4.17 11.96 7.70
C LEU A 27 5.65 11.76 8.06
N LEU A 28 6.28 10.69 7.59
CA LEU A 28 7.71 10.43 7.82
C LEU A 28 8.61 11.52 7.23
N MET A 29 8.30 12.02 6.03
CA MET A 29 9.02 13.15 5.44
C MET A 29 8.88 14.42 6.30
N TYR A 30 7.64 14.75 6.70
CA TYR A 30 7.37 15.89 7.58
C TYR A 30 8.09 15.80 8.92
N LEU A 31 8.11 14.60 9.52
CA LEU A 31 8.81 14.35 10.77
C LEU A 31 10.33 14.45 10.58
N GLY A 32 10.89 13.91 9.50
CA GLY A 32 12.32 13.99 9.20
C GLY A 32 12.86 15.41 9.00
N GLU A 33 11.99 16.37 8.65
CA GLU A 33 12.33 17.81 8.59
C GLU A 33 12.38 18.47 9.98
N ARG A 34 11.84 17.82 11.01
CA ARG A 34 11.76 18.32 12.39
C ARG A 34 12.73 17.55 13.28
N ASP A 35 14.00 17.95 13.22
CA ASP A 35 15.07 17.32 13.99
C ASP A 35 14.79 17.43 15.50
N GLY A 36 14.68 16.29 16.19
CA GLY A 36 14.53 16.19 17.65
C GLY A 36 13.11 16.01 18.23
N GLU A 37 12.05 15.99 17.42
CA GLU A 37 10.66 15.84 17.91
C GLU A 37 10.07 14.42 17.75
N ILE A 38 10.83 13.48 17.16
CA ILE A 38 10.32 12.13 16.89
C ILE A 38 10.76 11.16 17.98
N GLU A 39 9.80 10.72 18.79
CA GLU A 39 10.00 9.61 19.72
C GLU A 39 10.00 8.26 18.97
N ALA A 40 10.78 7.30 19.47
CA ALA A 40 10.87 5.97 18.86
C ALA A 40 9.51 5.26 18.81
N GLU A 41 8.65 5.54 19.79
CA GLU A 41 7.26 5.07 19.90
C GLU A 41 6.42 5.51 18.69
N VAL A 42 6.62 6.74 18.20
CA VAL A 42 5.91 7.27 17.03
C VAL A 42 6.31 6.50 15.78
N LEU A 43 7.61 6.24 15.59
CA LEU A 43 8.09 5.45 14.45
C LEU A 43 7.58 4.02 14.50
N ASN A 44 7.58 3.40 15.68
CA ASN A 44 7.08 2.04 15.88
C ASN A 44 5.57 1.95 15.58
N ALA A 45 4.78 2.96 15.95
CA ALA A 45 3.36 3.01 15.65
C ALA A 45 3.06 3.08 14.14
N LEU A 46 3.96 3.67 13.35
CA LEU A 46 3.80 3.81 11.90
C LEU A 46 4.29 2.58 11.11
N VAL A 47 5.25 1.83 11.66
CA VAL A 47 5.88 0.71 10.94
C VAL A 47 4.91 -0.45 10.69
N GLY A 48 4.05 -0.75 11.66
CA GLY A 48 3.08 -1.86 11.56
C GLY A 48 2.12 -1.67 10.37
N PRO A 49 1.36 -0.56 10.33
CA PRO A 49 0.48 -0.25 9.21
C PRO A 49 1.20 -0.18 7.86
N LEU A 50 2.45 0.31 7.83
CA LEU A 50 3.24 0.39 6.60
C LEU A 50 3.63 -1.00 6.07
N ILE A 51 4.08 -1.90 6.95
CA ILE A 51 4.42 -3.29 6.59
C ILE A 51 3.18 -4.04 6.11
N GLU A 52 2.06 -3.89 6.82
CA GLU A 52 0.80 -4.54 6.46
C GLU A 52 0.30 -4.07 5.09
N ALA A 53 0.18 -2.75 4.87
CA ALA A 53 -0.21 -2.21 3.58
C ALA A 53 0.75 -2.64 2.45
N GLY A 54 2.06 -2.71 2.71
CA GLY A 54 3.05 -3.20 1.74
C GLY A 54 2.85 -4.67 1.37
N ARG A 55 2.48 -5.52 2.34
CA ARG A 55 2.16 -6.94 2.11
C ARG A 55 0.89 -7.07 1.25
N GLU A 56 -0.19 -6.39 1.64
CA GLU A 56 -1.47 -6.44 0.92
C GLU A 56 -1.32 -5.94 -0.53
N LEU A 57 -0.57 -4.85 -0.74
CA LEU A 57 -0.26 -4.33 -2.08
C LEU A 57 0.45 -5.37 -2.94
N LYS A 58 1.46 -6.04 -2.38
CA LYS A 58 2.20 -7.07 -3.11
C LYS A 58 1.28 -8.21 -3.52
N GLU A 59 0.46 -8.72 -2.59
CA GLU A 59 -0.46 -9.82 -2.86
C GLU A 59 -1.48 -9.45 -3.94
N GLN A 60 -2.15 -8.30 -3.82
CA GLN A 60 -3.11 -7.85 -4.81
C GLN A 60 -2.46 -7.58 -6.18
N PHE A 61 -1.24 -7.06 -6.22
CA PHE A 61 -0.51 -6.88 -7.47
C PHE A 61 -0.18 -8.21 -8.14
N ASP A 62 0.25 -9.22 -7.37
CA ASP A 62 0.52 -10.56 -7.89
C ASP A 62 -0.77 -11.20 -8.45
N PHE A 63 -1.90 -11.07 -7.75
CA PHE A 63 -3.20 -11.55 -8.24
C PHE A 63 -3.67 -10.80 -9.50
N ALA A 64 -3.52 -9.47 -9.55
CA ALA A 64 -3.82 -8.69 -10.74
C ALA A 64 -2.99 -9.16 -11.95
N CYS A 65 -1.69 -9.44 -11.74
CA CYS A 65 -0.81 -9.96 -12.77
C CYS A 65 -1.23 -11.36 -13.25
N ALA A 66 -1.57 -12.27 -12.34
CA ALA A 66 -2.05 -13.60 -12.68
C ALA A 66 -3.36 -13.55 -13.47
N ALA A 67 -4.33 -12.75 -12.99
CA ALA A 67 -5.61 -12.55 -13.67
C ALA A 67 -5.45 -11.96 -15.08
N ALA A 68 -4.53 -11.01 -15.27
CA ALA A 68 -4.24 -10.44 -16.59
C ALA A 68 -3.59 -11.44 -17.57
N ARG A 69 -2.90 -12.46 -17.06
CA ARG A 69 -2.32 -13.56 -17.86
C ARG A 69 -3.32 -14.68 -18.15
N GLY A 70 -4.44 -14.73 -17.44
CA GLY A 70 -5.40 -15.84 -17.52
C GLY A 70 -4.99 -17.07 -16.70
N ASP A 71 -4.03 -16.91 -15.78
CA ASP A 71 -3.64 -17.96 -14.83
C ASP A 71 -4.69 -17.95 -13.69
N GLN A 72 -5.75 -18.76 -13.81
CA GLN A 72 -6.78 -18.95 -12.78
C GLN A 72 -6.63 -20.30 -12.09
#